data_AF-K1UA36-F1
#
_entry.id   AF-K1UA36-F1
#
_cell.length_a   1.000
_cell.length_b   1.000
_cell.length_c   1.000
_cell.angle_alpha   90.00
_cell.angle_beta   90.00
_cell.angle_gamma   90.00
#
_symmetry.space_group_name_H-M   'P 1'
#
loop_
_entity.id
_entity.type
_entity.pdbx_description
1 polymer ?
#
loop_
_entity_poly.entity_id
_entity_poly.type
_entity_poly.pdbx_seq_one_letter_code
_entity_poly.pdbx_strand_id
1 'polypeptide(L)'
;MANGIESKEKVHAILNEIKETRDSIVKSLSGIDYNKIMHAHDWIINNLDYEQNITNNNVYNLYGALIEKSAVCEGYAEALKYILDEVDIPCVLVSGTA
;
A
#
# COMPACT_ATOMS: atom_id res chain seq x y z
N MET A 1 -16.18 -16.60 -6.57
CA MET A 1 -17.15 -15.93 -5.67
C MET A 1 -16.36 -15.55 -4.43
N ALA A 2 -16.11 -14.26 -4.22
CA ALA A 2 -15.31 -13.81 -3.08
C ALA A 2 -16.04 -14.19 -1.79
N ASN A 3 -15.41 -15.00 -0.95
CA ASN A 3 -15.89 -15.27 0.39
C ASN A 3 -15.94 -13.92 1.11
N GLY A 4 -17.15 -13.38 1.24
CA GLY A 4 -17.42 -12.15 1.94
C GLY A 4 -16.90 -12.27 3.36
N ILE A 5 -15.87 -11.48 3.64
CA ILE A 5 -15.44 -10.97 4.93
C ILE A 5 -16.09 -11.68 6.14
N GLU A 6 -15.30 -12.58 6.73
CA GLU A 6 -15.59 -13.26 7.98
C GLU A 6 -15.57 -12.26 9.16
N SER A 7 -16.75 -11.69 9.49
CA SER A 7 -17.02 -10.84 10.67
C SER A 7 -16.46 -9.40 10.65
N LYS A 8 -17.24 -8.47 11.24
CA LYS A 8 -16.90 -7.03 11.31
C LYS A 8 -15.60 -6.80 12.07
N GLU A 9 -15.33 -7.62 13.06
CA GLU A 9 -14.16 -7.52 13.94
C GLU A 9 -12.87 -7.74 13.15
N LYS A 10 -12.83 -8.74 12.25
CA LYS A 10 -11.65 -8.98 11.40
C LYS A 10 -11.38 -7.82 10.44
N VAL A 11 -12.42 -7.22 9.86
CA VAL A 11 -12.25 -6.02 9.02
C VAL A 11 -11.61 -4.90 9.79
N HIS A 12 -12.13 -4.60 10.99
CA HIS A 12 -11.61 -3.52 11.80
C HIS A 12 -10.16 -3.77 12.22
N ALA A 13 -9.82 -5.02 12.56
CA ALA A 13 -8.45 -5.39 12.87
C ALA A 13 -7.52 -5.14 11.66
N ILE A 14 -7.88 -5.62 10.48
CA ILE A 14 -7.09 -5.43 9.25
C ILE A 14 -6.96 -3.94 8.88
N LEU A 15 -8.05 -3.18 8.96
CA LEU A 15 -8.02 -1.75 8.67
C LEU A 15 -7.13 -0.98 9.66
N ASN A 16 -7.12 -1.38 10.93
CA ASN A 16 -6.24 -0.77 11.93
C ASN A 16 -4.78 -1.10 11.63
N GLU A 17 -4.46 -2.35 11.29
CA GLU A 17 -3.09 -2.76 10.94
C GLU A 17 -2.55 -2.02 9.70
N ILE A 18 -3.40 -1.83 8.68
CA ILE A 18 -3.08 -1.03 7.49
C ILE A 18 -2.77 0.43 7.88
N LYS A 19 -3.61 1.03 8.74
CA LYS A 19 -3.41 2.41 9.21
C LYS A 19 -2.14 2.54 10.05
N GLU A 20 -1.91 1.63 11.00
CA GLU A 20 -0.72 1.64 11.84
C GLU A 20 0.56 1.51 11.01
N THR A 21 0.55 0.64 10.00
CA THR A 21 1.65 0.51 9.05
C THR A 21 1.90 1.81 8.31
N ARG A 22 0.86 2.41 7.72
CA ARG A 22 0.97 3.72 7.05
C ARG A 22 1.50 4.80 7.98
N ASP A 23 0.96 4.91 9.19
CA ASP A 23 1.34 5.94 10.16
C ASP A 23 2.80 5.76 10.60
N SER A 24 3.30 4.53 10.65
CA SER A 24 4.72 4.25 10.90
C SER A 24 5.62 4.77 9.77
N ILE A 25 5.19 4.62 8.52
CA ILE A 25 5.91 5.13 7.34
C ILE A 25 5.87 6.66 7.33
N VAL A 26 4.69 7.25 7.53
CA VAL A 26 4.48 8.71 7.55
C VAL A 26 5.38 9.40 8.58
N LYS A 27 5.57 8.80 9.76
CA LYS A 27 6.49 9.33 10.79
C LYS A 27 7.95 9.42 10.33
N SER A 28 8.36 8.64 9.34
CA SER A 28 9.71 8.67 8.78
C SER A 28 9.87 9.65 7.61
N LEU A 29 8.76 10.15 7.04
CA LEU A 29 8.78 11.10 5.94
C LEU A 29 9.20 12.48 6.45
N SER A 30 10.18 13.11 5.80
CA SER A 30 10.71 14.40 6.23
C SER A 30 11.21 15.24 5.06
N GLY A 31 11.31 16.55 5.27
CA GLY A 31 11.75 17.51 4.26
C GLY A 31 10.61 17.99 3.34
N ILE A 32 11.01 18.46 2.15
CA ILE A 32 10.07 18.92 1.10
C ILE A 32 9.36 17.73 0.44
N ASP A 33 8.29 17.99 -0.31
CA ASP A 33 7.44 16.96 -0.90
C ASP A 33 8.22 15.94 -1.73
N TYR A 34 9.21 16.38 -2.51
CA TYR A 34 10.11 15.48 -3.24
C TYR A 34 10.78 14.44 -2.33
N ASN A 35 11.31 14.87 -1.18
CA ASN A 35 11.98 13.97 -0.23
C ASN A 35 10.99 13.00 0.40
N LYS A 36 9.79 13.47 0.76
CA LYS A 36 8.73 12.62 1.30
C LYS A 36 8.29 11.55 0.29
N ILE A 37 8.14 11.93 -0.98
CA ILE A 37 7.82 10.99 -2.06
C ILE A 37 8.92 9.94 -2.20
N MET A 38 10.20 10.35 -2.20
CA MET A 38 11.32 9.41 -2.27
C MET A 38 11.39 8.49 -1.07
N HIS A 39 11.19 8.99 0.16
CA HIS A 39 11.20 8.14 1.36
C HIS A 39 10.06 7.11 1.33
N ALA A 40 8.85 7.51 0.89
CA ALA A 40 7.72 6.59 0.74
C ALA A 40 7.98 5.53 -0.35
N HIS A 41 8.48 5.96 -1.51
CA HIS A 41 8.90 5.09 -2.60
C HIS A 41 9.95 4.07 -2.14
N ASP A 42 11.01 4.54 -1.48
CA ASP A 42 12.11 3.71 -1.02
C ASP A 42 11.64 2.71 0.02
N TRP A 43 10.75 3.10 0.92
CA TRP A 43 10.14 2.16 1.85
C TRP A 43 9.39 1.06 1.08
N ILE A 44 8.58 1.40 0.08
CA ILE A 44 7.80 0.42 -0.69
C ILE A 44 8.72 -0.58 -1.39
N ILE A 45 9.70 -0.12 -2.17
CA ILE A 45 10.57 -1.03 -2.96
C ILE A 45 11.47 -1.90 -2.08
N ASN A 46 11.81 -1.43 -0.87
CA ASN A 46 12.65 -2.18 0.06
C ASN A 46 11.86 -3.17 0.93
N ASN A 47 10.53 -3.06 0.99
CA ASN A 47 9.70 -3.87 1.88
C ASN A 47 8.67 -4.74 1.16
N LEU A 48 8.45 -4.55 -0.13
CA LEU A 48 7.50 -5.35 -0.91
C LEU A 48 8.25 -6.22 -1.93
N ASP A 49 7.80 -7.47 -2.04
CA ASP A 49 8.16 -8.37 -3.12
C ASP A 49 7.17 -8.22 -4.29
N TYR A 50 7.71 -8.22 -5.51
CA TYR A 50 6.88 -8.17 -6.71
C TYR A 50 6.34 -9.57 -7.02
N GLU A 51 5.03 -9.76 -6.92
CA GLU A 51 4.41 -11.06 -7.18
C GLU A 51 4.47 -11.40 -8.68
N GLN A 52 5.09 -12.53 -8.99
CA GLN A 52 5.16 -13.06 -10.35
C GLN A 52 4.14 -14.17 -10.59
N ASN A 53 3.74 -14.88 -9.53
CA ASN A 53 2.85 -16.03 -9.56
C ASN A 53 1.58 -15.73 -8.76
N ILE A 54 0.61 -15.14 -9.44
CA ILE A 54 -0.62 -14.67 -8.81
C ILE A 54 -1.47 -15.87 -8.37
N THR A 55 -1.40 -16.17 -7.07
CA THR A 55 -2.14 -17.28 -6.43
C THR A 55 -3.24 -16.77 -5.49
N ASN A 56 -3.22 -15.48 -5.15
CA ASN A 56 -4.21 -14.80 -4.32
C ASN A 56 -4.59 -13.45 -4.96
N ASN A 57 -5.76 -12.92 -4.64
CA ASN A 57 -6.23 -11.63 -5.18
C ASN A 57 -5.79 -10.41 -4.34
N ASN A 58 -5.15 -10.62 -3.19
CA ASN A 58 -4.71 -9.54 -2.32
C ASN A 58 -3.54 -8.75 -2.93
N VAL A 59 -2.76 -9.38 -3.81
CA VAL A 59 -1.63 -8.75 -4.50
C VAL A 59 -1.97 -7.49 -5.30
N TYR A 60 -3.25 -7.28 -5.60
CA TYR A 60 -3.73 -6.10 -6.32
C TYR A 60 -4.11 -4.94 -5.40
N ASN A 61 -4.08 -5.10 -4.07
CA ASN A 61 -4.62 -4.12 -3.14
C ASN A 61 -3.68 -3.77 -1.98
N LEU A 62 -4.07 -2.76 -1.20
CA LEU A 62 -3.37 -2.30 0.01
C LEU A 62 -3.05 -3.39 1.03
N TYR A 63 -3.89 -4.41 1.19
CA TYR A 63 -3.63 -5.49 2.14
C TYR A 63 -2.46 -6.37 1.68
N GLY A 64 -2.43 -6.77 0.40
CA GLY A 64 -1.29 -7.48 -0.16
C GLY A 64 0.00 -6.67 -0.05
N ALA A 65 -0.07 -5.38 -0.39
CA ALA A 65 1.07 -4.48 -0.36
C ALA A 65 1.60 -4.18 1.06
N LEU A 66 0.74 -3.75 1.98
CA LEU A 66 1.18 -3.26 3.29
C LEU A 66 1.23 -4.32 4.38
N ILE A 67 0.44 -5.40 4.28
CA ILE A 67 0.39 -6.46 5.29
C ILE A 67 1.11 -7.72 4.82
N GLU A 68 0.73 -8.28 3.67
CA GLU A 68 1.36 -9.50 3.13
C GLU A 68 2.76 -9.23 2.54
N LYS A 69 3.10 -7.96 2.28
CA LYS A 69 4.37 -7.53 1.67
C LYS A 69 4.62 -8.14 0.28
N SER A 70 3.57 -8.53 -0.43
CA SER A 70 3.64 -9.07 -1.79
C SER A 70 2.55 -8.45 -2.66
N ALA A 71 2.93 -7.83 -3.77
CA ALA A 71 1.99 -7.14 -4.64
C ALA A 71 2.45 -7.09 -6.11
N VAL A 72 1.51 -6.80 -7.01
CA VAL A 72 1.80 -6.43 -8.40
C VAL A 72 1.73 -4.90 -8.57
N CYS A 73 1.92 -4.41 -9.80
CA CYS A 73 1.95 -2.98 -10.12
C CYS A 73 0.81 -2.15 -9.49
N GLU A 74 -0.41 -2.68 -9.44
CA GLU A 74 -1.57 -2.02 -8.83
C GLU A 74 -1.41 -1.83 -7.31
N GLY A 75 -1.05 -2.89 -6.58
CA GLY A 75 -0.85 -2.80 -5.12
C GLY A 75 0.30 -1.85 -4.73
N TYR A 76 1.36 -1.80 -5.53
CA TYR A 76 2.43 -0.81 -5.35
C TYR A 76 1.91 0.63 -5.54
N ALA A 77 1.11 0.86 -6.58
CA ALA A 77 0.55 2.19 -6.86
C ALA A 77 -0.46 2.62 -5.79
N GLU A 78 -1.34 1.72 -5.34
CA GLU A 78 -2.28 1.98 -4.24
C GLU A 78 -1.55 2.29 -2.93
N ALA A 79 -0.51 1.53 -2.58
CA ALA A 79 0.28 1.77 -1.38
C ALA A 79 0.94 3.15 -1.38
N LEU A 80 1.58 3.54 -2.50
CA LEU A 80 2.20 4.84 -2.63
C LEU A 80 1.16 5.97 -2.51
N LYS A 81 0.04 5.85 -3.22
CA LYS A 81 -1.05 6.84 -3.13
C LYS A 81 -1.58 6.97 -1.71
N TYR A 82 -1.83 5.84 -1.04
CA TYR A 82 -2.39 5.84 0.31
C TYR A 82 -1.47 6.51 1.35
N ILE A 83 -0.15 6.39 1.19
CA ILE A 83 0.83 7.07 2.05
C ILE A 83 0.89 8.57 1.73
N LEU A 84 0.89 8.95 0.45
CA LEU A 84 0.99 10.35 0.02
C LEU A 84 -0.28 11.16 0.35
N ASP A 85 -1.45 10.54 0.24
CA ASP A 85 -2.72 11.15 0.61
C ASP A 85 -2.75 11.53 2.11
N GLU A 86 -2.11 10.75 3.00
CA GLU A 86 -2.05 11.04 4.45
C GLU A 86 -1.17 12.25 4.79
N VAL A 87 -0.26 12.64 3.90
CA VAL A 87 0.59 13.83 4.05
C VAL A 87 0.23 14.96 3.10
N ASP A 88 -1.01 14.93 2.58
CA ASP A 88 -1.60 15.93 1.70
C ASP A 88 -0.81 16.20 0.40
N ILE A 89 -0.11 15.18 -0.14
CA ILE A 89 0.61 15.27 -1.43
C ILE A 89 -0.29 14.72 -2.53
N PRO A 90 -0.80 15.56 -3.46
CA PRO A 90 -1.74 15.11 -4.48
C PRO A 90 -1.09 14.14 -5.48
N CYS A 91 -1.69 12.96 -5.65
CA CYS A 91 -1.35 12.02 -6.72
C CYS A 91 -2.59 11.24 -7.19
N VAL A 92 -2.50 10.64 -8.37
CA VAL A 92 -3.57 9.85 -8.99
C VAL A 92 -3.03 8.49 -9.45
N LEU A 93 -3.89 7.48 -9.43
CA LEU A 93 -3.58 6.18 -10.02
C LEU A 93 -3.74 6.29 -11.54
N VAL A 94 -2.78 5.73 -12.27
CA VAL A 94 -2.78 5.69 -13.73
C VAL A 94 -2.53 4.26 -14.18
N SER A 95 -3.36 3.75 -15.07
CA SER A 95 -3.19 2.46 -15.73
C SER A 95 -2.80 2.65 -17.19
N GLY A 96 -1.96 1.76 -17.71
CA GLY A 96 -1.58 1.73 -19.11
C GLY A 96 -1.15 0.33 -19.54
N THR A 97 -0.86 0.18 -20.82
CA THR A 97 -0.33 -1.06 -21.39
C THR A 97 1.06 -0.79 -21.97
N ALA A 98 1.96 -1.76 -21.87
CA ALA A 98 3.31 -1.69 -22.44
C ALA A 98 3.31 -1.98 -23.94
#